data_AF-A0A1H3W3A7-F1
#
_entry.id   AF-A0A1H3W3A7-F1
#
_cell.length_a   1.000
_cell.length_b   1.000
_cell.length_c   1.000
_cell.angle_alpha   90.00
_cell.angle_beta   90.00
_cell.angle_gamma   90.00
#
_symmetry.space_group_name_H-M   'P 1'
#
loop_
_entity.id
_entity.type
_entity.pdbx_description
1 polymer ?
#
loop_
_entity_poly.entity_id
_entity_poly.type
_entity_poly.pdbx_seq_one_letter_code
_entity_poly.pdbx_strand_id
1 'polypeptide(L)' 'MRNCRETTRLLSESQERELTLSERTSLKFHLAMCSACRNFGKQLGTLRQIARSYAHGAADRAEGGGKRDK' A
#
# COMPACT_ATOMS: atom_id res chain seq x y z
N MET A 1 -23.24 2.83 5.17
CA MET A 1 -22.65 2.15 3.99
C MET A 1 -21.71 3.15 3.32
N ARG A 2 -20.38 2.95 3.36
CA ARG A 2 -19.45 3.81 2.62
C ARG A 2 -19.49 3.39 1.14
N ASN A 3 -19.45 4.34 0.23
CA ASN A 3 -19.36 4.06 -1.20
C ASN A 3 -17.93 3.68 -1.61
N CYS A 4 -17.76 3.19 -2.84
CA CYS A 4 -16.46 2.76 -3.36
C CYS A 4 -15.42 3.90 -3.32
N ARG A 5 -15.83 5.16 -3.56
CA ARG A 5 -14.93 6.33 -3.61
C ARG A 5 -14.37 6.69 -2.24
N GLU A 6 -15.19 6.66 -1.20
CA GLU A 6 -14.72 6.83 0.17
C GLU A 6 -13.84 5.68 0.62
N THR A 7 -14.15 4.45 0.19
CA THR A 7 -13.36 3.26 0.55
C THR A 7 -11.97 3.31 -0.10
N THR A 8 -11.87 3.68 -1.38
CA THR A 8 -10.58 3.83 -2.06
C THR A 8 -9.77 4.98 -1.50
N ARG A 9 -10.41 6.09 -1.12
CA ARG A 9 -9.76 7.19 -0.40
C ARG A 9 -9.18 6.73 0.93
N LEU A 10 -9.97 6.03 1.74
CA LEU A 10 -9.53 5.50 3.03
C LEU A 10 -8.42 4.45 2.89
N LEU A 11 -8.45 3.64 1.83
CA LEU A 11 -7.36 2.71 1.48
C LEU A 11 -6.07 3.48 1.18
N SER A 12 -6.14 4.60 0.44
CA SER A 12 -4.99 5.47 0.21
C SER A 12 -4.48 6.07 1.50
N GLU A 13 -5.37 6.64 2.32
CA GLU A 13 -5.01 7.22 3.61
C GLU A 13 -4.35 6.20 4.55
N SER A 14 -4.76 4.93 4.51
CA SER A 14 -4.16 3.87 5.32
C SER A 14 -2.69 3.58 5.00
N GLN A 15 -2.20 4.07 3.86
CA GLN A 15 -0.79 3.97 3.46
C GLN A 15 0.04 5.11 4.07
N GLU A 16 -0.60 6.25 4.38
CA GLU A 16 0.07 7.47 4.85
C GLU A 16 -0.08 7.65 6.36
N ARG A 17 -1.25 7.29 6.89
CA ARG A 17 -1.58 7.36 8.32
C ARG A 17 -2.17 6.05 8.81
N GLU A 18 -2.13 5.87 10.12
CA GLU A 18 -2.91 4.80 10.74
C GLU A 18 -4.41 5.16 10.72
N LEU A 19 -5.24 4.17 10.40
CA LEU A 19 -6.69 4.30 10.47
C LEU A 19 -7.16 4.07 11.90
N THR A 20 -8.18 4.80 12.32
CA THR A 20 -8.88 4.52 13.58
C THR A 20 -9.55 3.15 13.53
N LEU A 21 -9.85 2.57 14.70
CA LEU A 21 -10.50 1.26 14.78
C LEU A 21 -11.85 1.21 14.03
N SER A 22 -12.64 2.29 14.12
CA SER A 22 -13.93 2.44 13.43
C SER A 22 -13.77 2.51 11.90
N GLU A 23 -12.77 3.25 11.42
CA GLU A 23 -12.44 3.30 10.00
C GLU A 23 -12.02 1.93 9.47
N ARG A 24 -11.23 1.20 10.25
CA ARG A 24 -10.71 -0.13 9.88
C ARG A 24 -11.82 -1.18 9.80
N THR A 25 -12.78 -1.17 10.73
CA THR A 25 -13.93 -2.08 10.70
C THR A 25 -14.87 -1.76 9.55
N SER A 26 -15.18 -0.48 9.33
CA SER A 26 -16.00 -0.05 8.19
C SER A 26 -15.35 -0.39 6.84
N LEU A 27 -14.02 -0.26 6.74
CA LEU A 27 -13.26 -0.65 5.55
C LEU A 27 -13.39 -2.15 5.30
N LYS A 28 -13.10 -2.98 6.32
CA LYS A 28 -13.19 -4.45 6.21
C LYS A 28 -14.58 -4.91 5.78
N PHE A 29 -15.64 -4.29 6.32
CA PHE A 29 -17.01 -4.60 5.92
C PHE A 29 -17.24 -4.31 4.42
N HIS A 30 -16.81 -3.15 3.93
CA HIS A 30 -16.96 -2.83 2.51
C HIS A 30 -16.15 -3.77 1.60
N LEU A 31 -14.91 -4.08 1.97
CA LEU A 31 -14.07 -5.02 1.21
C LEU A 31 -14.66 -6.44 1.20
N ALA A 32 -15.40 -6.83 2.25
CA ALA A 32 -16.09 -8.12 2.31
C ALA A 32 -17.17 -8.25 1.22
N MET A 33 -17.87 -7.17 0.89
CA MET A 33 -18.96 -7.16 -0.09
C MET A 33 -18.57 -6.64 -1.49
N CYS A 34 -17.47 -5.88 -1.61
CA CYS A 34 -17.04 -5.30 -2.88
C CYS A 34 -15.68 -5.87 -3.33
N SER A 35 -15.73 -6.73 -4.36
CA SER A 35 -14.54 -7.35 -4.96
C SER A 35 -13.60 -6.33 -5.62
N ALA A 36 -14.15 -5.30 -6.26
CA ALA A 36 -13.38 -4.24 -6.90
C ALA A 36 -12.49 -3.47 -5.90
N CYS A 37 -13.07 -3.00 -4.79
CA CYS A 37 -12.31 -2.33 -3.73
C CYS A 37 -11.30 -3.27 -3.06
N ARG A 38 -11.64 -4.56 -2.91
CA ARG A 38 -10.70 -5.57 -2.40
C ARG A 38 -9.49 -5.75 -3.32
N ASN A 39 -9.72 -5.81 -4.63
CA ASN A 39 -8.64 -5.92 -5.61
C ASN A 39 -7.77 -4.66 -5.63
N PHE A 40 -8.38 -3.47 -5.58
CA PHE A 40 -7.66 -2.21 -5.48
C PHE A 40 -6.73 -2.17 -4.25
N GLY A 41 -7.21 -2.57 -3.07
CA GLY A 41 -6.38 -2.63 -1.87
C GLY A 41 -5.18 -3.56 -2.01
N LYS A 42 -5.32 -4.69 -2.69
CA LYS A 42 -4.19 -5.59 -3.00
C LYS A 42 -3.16 -4.92 -3.91
N GLN A 43 -3.63 -4.28 -4.99
CA GLN A 43 -2.76 -3.55 -5.94
C GLN A 43 -1.98 -2.42 -5.25
N LEU A 44 -2.65 -1.68 -4.36
CA LEU A 44 -2.04 -0.60 -3.57
C LEU A 44 -0.90 -1.13 -2.68
N GLY A 45 -1.08 -2.31 -2.08
CA GLY A 45 -0.04 -3.00 -1.31
C GLY A 45 1.17 -3.38 -2.15
N THR A 46 0.94 -3.94 -3.35
CA THR A 46 2.00 -4.27 -4.31
C THR A 46 2.77 -3.03 -4.75
N LEU A 47 2.08 -1.95 -5.12
CA LEU A 47 2.69 -0.65 -5.47
C LEU A 47 3.58 -0.13 -4.34
N ARG A 48 3.12 -0.20 -3.08
CA ARG A 48 3.93 0.21 -1.92
C ARG A 48 5.15 -0.68 -1.72
N GLN A 49 5.03 -1.98 -1.95
CA GLN A 49 6.17 -2.89 -1.87
C GLN A 49 7.21 -2.56 -2.93
N ILE A 50 6.79 -2.39 -4.18
CA ILE A 50 7.68 -2.01 -5.29
C ILE A 50 8.36 -0.66 -4.99
N ALA A 51 7.59 0.34 -4.54
CA ALA A 51 8.14 1.65 -4.20
C ALA A 51 9.18 1.58 -3.07
N ARG A 52 8.94 0.76 -2.03
CA ARG A 52 9.92 0.53 -0.96
C ARG A 52 11.15 -0.22 -1.47
N SER A 53 10.98 -1.28 -2.25
CA SER A 53 12.08 -2.01 -2.88
C SER A 53 12.88 -1.12 -3.83
N TYR A 54 12.24 -0.19 -4.53
CA TYR A 54 12.92 0.80 -5.36
C TYR A 54 13.70 1.80 -4.52
N ALA A 55 13.12 2.34 -3.45
CA ALA A 55 13.82 3.25 -2.53
C ALA A 55 15.01 2.55 -1.84
N HIS A 56 14.88 1.28 -1.46
CA HIS A 56 15.95 0.50 -0.84
C HIS A 56 16.99 0.00 -1.86
N GLY A 57 16.57 -0.40 -3.06
CA GLY A 57 17.49 -0.78 -4.15
C GLY A 57 18.18 0.44 -4.79
N ALA A 58 17.62 1.64 -4.64
CA ALA A 58 18.31 2.89 -4.93
C ALA A 58 19.35 3.22 -3.84
N ALA A 59 19.11 2.86 -2.58
CA ALA A 59 20.11 2.94 -1.52
C ALA A 59 21.28 1.96 -1.77
N ASP A 60 20.99 0.73 -2.20
CA ASP A 60 22.01 -0.25 -2.61
C ASP A 60 22.83 0.21 -3.84
N ARG A 61 22.20 0.93 -4.79
CA ARG A 61 22.90 1.55 -5.93
C ARG A 61 23.61 2.87 -5.60
N ALA A 62 23.24 3.55 -4.51
CA ALA A 62 23.89 4.78 -4.06
C ALA A 62 25.11 4.51 -3.16
N GLU A 63 25.19 3.33 -2.52
CA GLU A 63 26.34 2.89 -1.70
C GLU A 63 27.21 1.80 -2.38
N GLY A 64 27.00 1.56 -3.69
CA GLY A 64 27.65 0.50 -4.47
C GLY A 64 28.80 0.95 -5.36
N GLY A 65 29.57 1.96 -4.95
CA GLY A 65 30.84 2.32 -5.56
C GLY A 65 31.95 1.35 -5.17
N GLY A 66 32.01 0.20 -5.84
CA GLY A 66 33.22 -0.62 -5.96
C GLY A 66 33.40 -1.74 -4.93
N LYS A 67 33.17 -2.98 -5.36
CA LYS A 67 34.18 -4.04 -5.35
C LYS A 67 33.76 -5.22 -6.24
N ARG A 68 34.35 -5.31 -7.43
CA ARG A 68 34.41 -6.54 -8.22
C ARG A 68 35.63 -7.32 -7.74
N ASP A 69 35.44 -8.37 -6.96
CA ASP A 69 36.45 -9.38 -6.64
C ASP A 69 35.66 -10.67 -6.32
N LYS A 70 35.82 -11.85 -6.93
CA LYS A 70 36.74 -12.41 -7.93
C LYS A 70 36.02 -13.63 -8.52
#